data_AF-A0A2R8YFB0-F1
#
_entry.id   AF-A0A2R8YFB0-F1
#
_cell.length_a   1.000
_cell.length_b   1.000
_cell.length_c   1.000
_cell.angle_alpha   90.00
_cell.angle_beta   90.00
_cell.angle_gamma   90.00
#
_symmetry.space_group_name_H-M   'P 1'
#
loop_
_entity.id
_entity.type
_entity.pdbx_description
1 polymer ?
#
loop_
_entity_poly.entity_id
_entity_poly.type
_entity_poly.pdbx_seq_one_letter_code
_entity_poly.pdbx_strand_id
1 'polypeptide(L)' 'RRDSAADFFSHYEYLCALQNSVPLPAVRACLREGVLDFNADRLRGVDWAPLLSTLKINKDLPLVSIKSFFQPWLGDTGL' A
#
# COMPACT_ATOMS: atom_id res chain seq x y z
N ARG A 1 -4.43 -3.10 -22.71
CA ARG A 1 -3.87 -2.37 -21.54
C ARG A 1 -2.96 -3.34 -20.83
N ARG A 2 -1.67 -3.03 -20.72
CA ARG A 2 -0.71 -3.78 -19.89
C ARG A 2 -1.26 -3.82 -18.46
N ASP A 3 -1.12 -4.93 -17.75
CA ASP A 3 -1.70 -5.09 -16.42
C ASP A 3 -0.96 -4.19 -15.42
N SER A 4 -1.40 -2.93 -15.31
CA SER A 4 -0.72 -1.89 -14.52
C SER A 4 -0.63 -2.25 -13.04
N ALA A 5 -1.55 -3.08 -12.55
CA ALA A 5 -1.47 -3.66 -11.22
C ALA A 5 -0.26 -4.61 -11.10
N ALA A 6 -0.06 -5.51 -12.07
CA ALA A 6 1.08 -6.42 -12.07
C ALA A 6 2.42 -5.66 -12.20
N ASP A 7 2.48 -4.64 -13.07
CA ASP A 7 3.67 -3.80 -13.23
C ASP A 7 3.99 -3.01 -11.94
N PHE A 8 2.98 -2.42 -11.29
CA PHE A 8 3.13 -1.74 -10.00
C PHE A 8 3.63 -2.69 -8.91
N PHE A 9 2.99 -3.86 -8.77
CA PHE A 9 3.33 -4.80 -7.70
C PHE A 9 4.74 -5.37 -7.87
N SER A 10 5.15 -5.68 -9.10
CA SER A 10 6.51 -6.15 -9.39
C SER A 10 7.56 -5.08 -9.02
N HIS A 11 7.28 -3.81 -9.29
CA HIS A 11 8.17 -2.72 -8.91
C HIS A 11 8.22 -2.51 -7.39
N TYR A 12 7.08 -2.65 -6.72
CA TYR A 12 7.00 -2.61 -5.25
C TYR A 12 7.81 -3.74 -4.61
N GLU A 13 7.71 -4.97 -5.11
CA GLU A 13 8.51 -6.11 -4.62
C GLU A 13 10.03 -5.84 -4.76
N TYR A 14 10.44 -5.28 -5.89
CA TYR A 14 11.83 -4.88 -6.13
C TYR A 14 12.31 -3.81 -5.11
N LEU A 15 11.50 -2.77 -4.89
CA LEU A 15 11.85 -1.72 -3.92
C LEU A 15 11.81 -2.22 -2.48
N CYS A 16 10.93 -3.17 -2.17
CA CYS A 16 10.93 -3.83 -0.87
C CYS A 16 12.28 -4.52 -0.59
N ALA A 17 12.76 -5.32 -1.54
CA ALA A 17 14.06 -5.99 -1.44
C ALA A 17 15.22 -4.99 -1.29
N LEU A 18 15.22 -3.91 -2.08
CA LEU A 18 16.27 -2.87 -2.02
C LEU A 18 16.30 -2.13 -0.68
N GLN A 19 15.14 -2.00 -0.02
CA GLN A 19 14.99 -1.26 1.24
C GLN A 19 14.96 -2.18 2.47
N ASN A 20 15.38 -3.44 2.34
CA ASN A 20 15.39 -4.43 3.42
C ASN A 20 14.01 -4.62 4.08
N SER A 21 12.95 -4.62 3.27
CA SER A 21 11.57 -4.85 3.69
C SER A 21 10.95 -5.99 2.89
N VAL A 22 9.81 -6.51 3.36
CA VAL A 22 9.06 -7.56 2.67
C VAL A 22 7.79 -6.98 2.06
N PRO A 23 7.39 -7.41 0.85
CA PRO A 23 6.17 -6.95 0.23
C PRO A 23 4.96 -7.39 1.07
N LEU A 24 4.07 -6.44 1.36
CA LEU A 24 2.91 -6.73 2.18
C LEU A 24 1.81 -7.43 1.38
N PRO A 25 1.27 -8.56 1.87
CA PRO A 25 0.13 -9.22 1.23
C PRO A 25 -1.09 -8.31 1.11
N ALA A 26 -1.25 -7.38 2.06
CA ALA A 26 -2.32 -6.38 2.03
C ALA A 26 -2.22 -5.46 0.82
N VAL A 27 -1.01 -5.00 0.44
CA VAL A 27 -0.82 -4.16 -0.75
C VAL A 27 -1.24 -4.92 -2.02
N ARG A 28 -0.88 -6.21 -2.11
CA ARG A 28 -1.31 -7.08 -3.23
C ARG A 28 -2.82 -7.24 -3.30
N ALA A 29 -3.47 -7.50 -2.17
CA ALA A 29 -4.91 -7.74 -2.10
C ALA A 29 -5.74 -6.47 -2.39
N CYS A 30 -5.19 -5.31 -2.04
CA CYS A 30 -5.74 -3.96 -2.24
C CYS A 30 -5.54 -3.43 -3.66
N LEU A 31 -4.73 -4.10 -4.49
CA LEU A 31 -4.46 -3.71 -5.86
C LEU A 31 -5.38 -4.47 -6.80
N ARG A 32 -6.38 -3.79 -7.37
CA ARG A 32 -7.38 -4.39 -8.26
C ARG A 32 -7.68 -3.46 -9.41
N GLU A 33 -7.65 -3.99 -10.63
CA GLU A 33 -8.02 -3.26 -11.85
C GLU A 33 -7.26 -1.92 -12.04
N GLY A 34 -6.01 -1.86 -11.57
CA GLY A 34 -5.18 -0.65 -11.63
C GLY A 34 -5.50 0.39 -10.54
N VAL A 35 -6.35 0.06 -9.58
CA VAL A 35 -6.63 0.89 -8.40
C VAL A 35 -5.93 0.29 -7.19
N LEU A 36 -5.21 1.13 -6.45
CA LEU A 36 -4.69 0.78 -5.12
C LEU A 36 -5.61 1.39 -4.06
N ASP A 37 -6.38 0.57 -3.33
CA ASP A 37 -7.20 1.04 -2.19
C ASP A 37 -6.77 0.38 -0.89
N PHE A 38 -6.10 1.14 -0.03
CA PHE A 38 -5.33 0.60 1.07
C PHE A 38 -5.67 1.26 2.43
N ASN A 39 -5.72 0.44 3.50
CA ASN A 39 -5.91 0.89 4.87
C ASN A 39 -4.58 1.20 5.58
N ALA A 40 -4.30 2.49 5.79
CA ALA A 40 -3.11 3.04 6.45
C ALA A 40 -2.82 2.43 7.82
N ASP A 41 -3.85 2.06 8.59
CA ASP A 41 -3.70 1.57 9.98
C ASP A 41 -3.04 0.20 10.06
N ARG A 42 -2.96 -0.52 8.94
CA ARG A 42 -2.31 -1.83 8.84
C ARG A 42 -0.81 -1.75 8.53
N LEU A 43 -0.28 -0.55 8.29
CA LEU A 43 1.15 -0.35 8.01
C LEU A 43 1.91 0.05 9.27
N ARG A 44 3.10 -0.53 9.42
CA ARG A 44 4.10 -0.01 10.35
C ARG A 44 4.92 1.06 9.65
N GLY A 45 5.60 1.91 10.42
CA GLY A 45 6.43 3.01 9.89
C GLY A 45 7.40 2.57 8.78
N VAL A 46 8.02 1.40 8.94
CA VAL A 46 8.99 0.84 7.97
C VAL A 46 8.35 0.41 6.65
N ASP A 47 7.07 0.05 6.67
CA ASP A 47 6.38 -0.48 5.49
C ASP A 47 6.00 0.66 4.50
N TRP A 48 6.00 1.91 4.96
CA TRP A 48 5.69 3.09 4.13
C TRP A 48 6.79 3.43 3.13
N ALA A 49 8.06 3.23 3.47
CA ALA A 49 9.19 3.61 2.64
C ALA A 49 9.16 2.98 1.22
N PRO A 50 9.02 1.66 1.06
CA PRO A 50 8.96 1.04 -0.26
C PRO A 50 7.68 1.39 -1.01
N LEU A 51 6.56 1.54 -0.29
CA LEU A 51 5.26 1.88 -0.88
C LEU A 51 5.30 3.29 -1.50
N LEU A 52 5.74 4.29 -0.74
CA LEU A 52 5.84 5.66 -1.21
C LEU A 52 6.89 5.81 -2.33
N SER A 53 8.00 5.06 -2.25
CA SER A 53 9.01 5.01 -3.32
C SER A 53 8.43 4.47 -4.63
N THR A 54 7.58 3.44 -4.55
CA THR A 54 6.90 2.86 -5.71
C THR A 54 5.94 3.87 -6.33
N LEU A 55 5.09 4.52 -5.53
CA LEU A 55 4.12 5.54 -5.99
C LEU A 55 4.80 6.79 -6.58
N LYS A 56 6.02 7.09 -6.13
CA LYS A 56 6.83 8.17 -6.70
C LYS A 56 7.22 7.88 -8.14
N ILE A 57 7.57 6.64 -8.47
CA ILE A 57 8.13 6.23 -9.76
C ILE A 57 7.04 5.70 -10.70
N ASN A 58 6.20 4.78 -10.23
CA ASN A 58 5.13 4.19 -11.02
C ASN A 58 3.93 5.15 -11.09
N LYS A 59 3.55 5.53 -12.32
CA LYS A 59 2.43 6.45 -12.62
C LYS A 59 1.32 5.79 -13.43
N ASP A 60 1.32 4.46 -13.48
CA ASP A 60 0.40 3.68 -14.32
C ASP A 60 -0.91 3.35 -13.59
N LEU A 61 -0.97 3.60 -12.27
CA LEU A 61 -2.19 3.48 -11.48
C LEU A 61 -3.10 4.70 -11.71
N PRO A 62 -4.28 4.56 -12.34
CA PRO A 62 -5.23 5.66 -12.51
C PRO A 62 -5.75 6.25 -11.18
N LEU A 63 -5.76 5.46 -10.10
CA LEU A 63 -6.27 5.89 -8.81
C LEU A 63 -5.51 5.22 -7.66
N VAL A 64 -5.18 6.03 -6.66
CA VAL A 64 -4.59 5.59 -5.38
C VAL A 64 -5.43 6.17 -4.26
N SER A 65 -5.92 5.30 -3.37
CA SER A 65 -6.68 5.67 -2.19
C SER A 65 -6.00 5.09 -0.96
N ILE A 66 -5.71 5.96 0.02
CA ILE A 66 -5.11 5.60 1.29
C ILE A 66 -6.04 6.14 2.37
N LYS A 67 -6.64 5.24 3.16
CA LYS A 67 -7.64 5.59 4.17
C LYS A 67 -7.19 5.10 5.54
N SER A 68 -7.50 5.86 6.59
CA SER A 68 -7.46 5.37 7.97
C SER A 68 -8.91 5.10 8.40
N PHE A 69 -9.11 3.99 9.10
CA PHE A 69 -10.36 3.63 9.76
C PHE A 69 -10.22 3.69 11.28
N PHE A 70 -9.13 4.27 11.79
CA PHE A 70 -8.93 4.47 13.21
C PHE A 70 -10.05 5.35 13.77
N GLN A 71 -10.72 4.84 14.80
CA GLN A 71 -11.81 5.53 15.50
C GLN A 71 -11.33 5.86 16.92
N PRO A 72 -10.85 7.10 17.16
CA PRO A 72 -10.29 7.49 18.46
C PRO A 72 -11.25 7.26 19.63
N TRP A 73 -12.55 7.48 19.41
CA TRP A 73 -13.62 7.40 20.42
C TRP A 73 -14.12 5.99 20.73
N LEU A 74 -13.76 4.96 19.95
CA LEU A 74 -14.22 3.59 20.19
C LEU A 74 -13.37 2.85 21.24
N GLY A 75 -12.18 3.38 21.58
CA GLY A 75 -11.26 2.82 22.57
C GLY A 75 -11.54 3.22 24.03
N ASP A 76 -12.38 4.24 24.26
CA ASP A 76 -12.74 4.77 25.59
C ASP A 76 -13.99 4.12 26.18
N THR A 77 -14.36 2.90 25.76
CA THR A 77 -15.35 2.09 26.48
C THR A 77 -14.65 1.26 27.55
N GLY A 78 -14.09 1.95 28.54
CA GLY A 78 -13.64 1.37 29.81
C GLY A 78 -14.83 1.00 30.70
N LEU A 79 -15.68 0.06 30.23
CA LEU A 79 -16.63 -0.65 31.09
C LEU A 79 -15.96 -1.91 31.66
#